data_AF-X1TBN8-F1
#
_entry.id   AF-X1TBN8-F1
#
_cell.length_a   1.000
_cell.length_b   1.000
_cell.length_c   1.000
_cell.angle_alpha   90.00
_cell.angle_beta   90.00
_cell.angle_gamma   90.00
#
_symmetry.space_group_name_H-M   'P 1'
#
loop_
_entity.id
_entity.type
_entity.pdbx_description
1 polymer ?
#
loop_
_entity_poly.entity_id
_entity_poly.type
_entity_poly.pdbx_seq_one_letter_code
_entity_poly.pdbx_strand_id
1 'polypeptide(L)'
;PLWAAQHIYKVTINYLASRNAYPKGRARSILKTHGQLYYGDYTFPDPPGEWRAQDYELNPYTNEKWTKDELLALQAGISIDVQGWPGDFMCDRIYGEIYYL
;
A
#
# COMPACT_ATOMS: atom_id res chain seq x y z
N PRO A 1 -24.15 6.80 17.77
CA PRO A 1 -23.51 5.59 17.18
C PRO A 1 -22.25 5.23 17.96
N LEU A 2 -22.00 3.94 18.25
CA LEU A 2 -20.84 3.43 19.03
C LEU A 2 -19.43 3.77 18.46
N TRP A 3 -19.39 4.59 17.39
CA TRP A 3 -18.22 4.83 16.53
C TRP A 3 -17.73 6.29 16.57
N ALA A 4 -18.26 7.12 17.47
CA ALA A 4 -18.03 8.57 17.47
C ALA A 4 -16.70 9.01 18.08
N ALA A 5 -15.97 8.12 18.77
CA ALA A 5 -14.74 8.46 19.51
C ALA A 5 -13.47 7.72 19.05
N GLN A 6 -13.57 6.81 18.08
CA GLN A 6 -12.43 6.04 17.60
C GLN A 6 -11.49 6.93 16.78
N HIS A 7 -10.25 7.07 17.24
CA HIS A 7 -9.22 7.82 16.54
C HIS A 7 -8.47 6.88 15.60
N ILE A 8 -8.44 7.22 14.32
CA ILE A 8 -7.60 6.51 13.35
C ILE A 8 -6.16 6.91 13.64
N TYR A 9 -5.29 5.92 13.82
CA TYR A 9 -3.88 6.17 14.11
C TYR A 9 -2.93 5.54 13.09
N LYS A 10 -3.43 4.66 12.21
CA LYS A 10 -2.60 4.03 11.18
C LYS A 10 -3.42 3.53 10.00
N VAL A 11 -2.90 3.78 8.81
CA VAL A 11 -3.30 3.10 7.59
C VAL A 11 -2.13 2.22 7.13
N THR A 12 -2.40 0.96 6.83
CA THR A 12 -1.40 0.03 6.28
C THR A 12 -1.83 -0.43 4.91
N ILE A 13 -0.95 -0.34 3.91
CA ILE A 13 -1.16 -0.94 2.60
C ILE A 13 -0.39 -2.24 2.53
N ASN A 14 -1.12 -3.35 2.41
CA ASN A 14 -0.58 -4.70 2.32
C ASN A 14 -0.67 -5.20 0.87
N TYR A 15 0.38 -5.87 0.38
CA TYR A 15 0.35 -6.56 -0.89
C TYR A 15 1.15 -7.87 -0.84
N LEU A 16 0.65 -8.88 -1.56
CA LEU A 16 1.34 -10.13 -1.83
C LEU A 16 1.78 -10.10 -3.29
N ALA A 17 3.08 -10.11 -3.50
CA ALA A 17 3.65 -10.12 -4.84
C ALA A 17 4.73 -11.19 -4.96
N SER A 18 4.97 -11.63 -6.18
CA SER A 18 6.01 -12.58 -6.54
C SER A 18 6.66 -12.17 -7.86
N ARG A 19 7.95 -12.45 -8.00
CA ARG A 19 8.66 -12.38 -9.28
C ARG A 19 9.03 -13.78 -9.73
N ASN A 20 9.09 -14.02 -11.03
CA ASN A 20 9.42 -15.34 -11.57
C ASN A 20 10.95 -15.59 -11.68
N ALA A 21 11.77 -14.53 -11.79
CA ALA A 21 13.23 -14.65 -11.86
C ALA A 21 13.96 -13.39 -11.37
N TYR A 22 15.02 -13.55 -10.57
CA TYR A 22 15.93 -12.46 -10.19
C TYR A 22 16.78 -11.99 -11.39
N PRO A 23 17.06 -10.67 -11.56
CA PRO A 23 16.63 -9.52 -10.76
C PRO A 23 15.37 -8.85 -11.29
N LYS A 24 14.56 -9.54 -12.11
CA LYS A 24 13.49 -8.88 -12.87
C LYS A 24 12.35 -8.49 -11.96
N GLY A 25 12.10 -7.20 -11.85
CA GLY A 25 10.91 -6.69 -11.19
C GLY A 25 11.13 -6.23 -9.76
N ARG A 26 10.56 -5.07 -9.46
CA ARG A 26 10.39 -4.52 -8.12
C ARG A 26 8.98 -3.97 -8.00
N ALA A 27 8.46 -3.97 -6.78
CA ALA A 27 7.16 -3.38 -6.49
C ALA A 27 7.22 -2.46 -5.28
N ARG A 28 6.30 -1.51 -5.21
CA ARG A 28 6.07 -0.66 -4.05
C ARG A 28 4.60 -0.37 -3.91
N SER A 29 4.14 -0.10 -2.69
CA SER A 29 2.78 0.40 -2.46
C SER A 29 2.62 1.80 -3.05
N ILE A 30 1.39 2.11 -3.45
CA ILE A 30 0.96 3.45 -3.82
C ILE A 30 -0.24 3.81 -2.94
N LEU A 31 -0.22 5.00 -2.38
CA LEU A 31 -1.33 5.62 -1.67
C LEU A 31 -1.72 6.90 -2.42
N LYS A 32 -3.01 7.12 -2.66
CA LYS A 32 -3.52 8.39 -3.19
C LYS A 32 -4.45 9.02 -2.18
N THR A 33 -4.14 10.25 -1.78
CA THR A 33 -4.96 11.09 -0.90
C THR A 33 -4.86 12.53 -1.38
N HIS A 34 -5.92 13.32 -1.25
CA HIS A 34 -5.95 14.73 -1.71
C HIS A 34 -5.52 14.93 -3.17
N GLY A 35 -5.75 13.93 -4.03
CA GLY A 35 -5.33 13.96 -5.43
C GLY A 35 -3.84 13.68 -5.68
N GLN A 36 -3.00 13.59 -4.65
CA GLN A 36 -1.57 13.34 -4.74
C GLN A 36 -1.22 11.86 -4.51
N LEU A 37 -0.16 11.39 -5.19
CA LEU A 37 0.35 10.03 -5.07
C LEU A 37 1.56 10.00 -4.12
N TYR A 38 1.53 9.08 -3.18
CA TYR A 38 2.60 8.76 -2.24
C TYR A 38 3.05 7.34 -2.48
N TYR A 39 4.36 7.13 -2.52
CA TYR A 39 4.96 5.86 -2.85
C TYR A 39 5.65 5.29 -1.62
N GLY A 40 5.45 4.00 -1.36
CA GLY A 40 6.30 3.27 -0.42
C GLY A 40 7.65 2.94 -1.01
N ASP A 41 8.44 2.18 -0.26
CA ASP A 41 9.75 1.71 -0.70
C ASP A 41 9.65 0.58 -1.72
N TYR A 42 10.62 0.53 -2.64
CA TYR A 42 10.75 -0.58 -3.56
C TYR A 42 11.19 -1.84 -2.83
N THR A 43 10.49 -2.92 -3.12
CA THR A 43 10.79 -4.26 -2.65
C THR A 43 11.00 -5.20 -3.82
N PHE A 44 11.67 -6.32 -3.54
CA PHE A 44 12.03 -7.35 -4.50
C PHE A 44 11.45 -8.68 -4.03
N PRO A 45 10.13 -8.90 -4.15
CA PRO A 45 9.50 -10.11 -3.66
C PRO A 45 9.94 -11.34 -4.46
N ASP A 46 10.36 -12.40 -3.79
CA ASP A 46 10.76 -13.69 -4.38
C ASP A 46 9.62 -14.71 -4.46
N PRO A 47 9.73 -15.75 -5.32
CA PRO A 47 8.82 -16.89 -5.29
C PRO A 47 8.83 -17.60 -3.92
N PRO A 48 7.69 -18.16 -3.46
CA PRO A 48 6.39 -18.26 -4.15
C PRO A 48 5.54 -16.99 -4.04
N GLY A 49 6.04 -15.95 -3.38
CA GLY A 49 5.36 -14.70 -3.11
C GLY A 49 5.61 -14.24 -1.68
N GLU A 50 5.84 -12.94 -1.52
CA GLU A 50 6.12 -12.31 -0.22
C GLU A 50 5.09 -11.23 0.09
N TRP A 51 4.59 -11.26 1.33
CA TRP A 51 3.80 -10.16 1.87
C TRP A 51 4.71 -8.97 2.17
N ARG A 52 4.26 -7.80 1.74
CA ARG A 52 4.87 -6.51 2.02
C ARG A 52 3.81 -5.57 2.57
N ALA A 53 4.22 -4.69 3.48
CA ALA A 53 3.37 -3.73 4.13
C ALA A 53 4.05 -2.36 4.13
N GLN A 54 3.25 -1.31 3.99
CA GLN A 54 3.68 0.07 4.23
C GLN A 54 2.71 0.75 5.18
N ASP A 55 3.25 1.25 6.28
CA ASP A 55 2.49 1.95 7.31
C ASP A 55 2.52 3.47 7.07
N TYR A 56 1.38 4.10 7.36
CA TYR A 56 1.15 5.53 7.34
C TYR A 56 0.44 5.94 8.65
N GLU A 57 1.23 6.27 9.67
CA GLU A 57 0.70 6.72 10.97
C GLU A 57 0.00 8.08 10.86
N LEU A 58 0.51 8.95 9.98
CA LEU A 58 -0.07 10.24 9.64
C LEU A 58 -0.48 10.25 8.17
N ASN A 59 -1.43 11.10 7.82
CA ASN A 59 -1.73 11.40 6.43
C ASN A 59 -0.50 12.09 5.82
N PRO A 60 0.13 11.52 4.78
CA PRO A 60 1.36 12.08 4.22
C PRO A 60 1.16 13.41 3.47
N TYR A 61 -0.10 13.82 3.20
CA TYR A 61 -0.43 15.13 2.64
C TYR A 61 -0.49 16.22 3.70
N THR A 62 -1.20 15.99 4.80
CA THR A 62 -1.41 16.98 5.87
C THR A 62 -0.35 16.91 6.96
N ASN A 63 0.34 15.78 7.09
CA ASN A 63 1.17 15.42 8.24
C ASN A 63 0.39 15.44 9.58
N GLU A 64 -0.92 15.17 9.52
CA GLU A 64 -1.82 15.07 10.67
C GLU A 64 -2.44 13.67 10.77
N LYS A 65 -3.19 13.40 11.85
CA LYS A 65 -3.93 12.14 11.99
C LYS A 65 -4.99 12.02 10.89
N TRP A 66 -5.21 10.80 10.44
CA TRP A 66 -6.25 10.47 9.47
C TRP A 66 -7.64 10.80 10.00
N THR A 67 -8.43 11.46 9.16
CA THR A 67 -9.86 11.68 9.35
C THR A 67 -10.67 10.64 8.60
N LYS A 68 -11.95 10.48 8.95
CA LYS A 68 -12.84 9.53 8.27
C LYS A 68 -13.07 9.89 6.80
N ASP A 69 -13.21 11.18 6.49
CA ASP A 69 -13.47 11.64 5.13
C ASP A 69 -12.27 11.38 4.21
N GLU A 70 -11.05 11.53 4.74
CA GLU A 70 -9.83 11.18 4.01
C GLU A 70 -9.75 9.69 3.69
N LEU A 71 -10.17 8.82 4.61
CA LEU A 71 -10.20 7.38 4.37
C LEU A 71 -11.25 6.98 3.32
N LEU A 72 -12.41 7.65 3.29
CA LEU A 72 -13.45 7.39 2.29
C LEU A 72 -12.99 7.79 0.87
N ALA A 73 -12.13 8.80 0.75
CA ALA A 73 -11.56 9.24 -0.51
C ALA A 73 -10.23 8.53 -0.86
N LEU A 74 -9.69 7.72 0.05
CA LEU A 74 -8.39 7.09 -0.09
C LEU A 74 -8.40 6.07 -1.23
N GLN A 75 -7.34 6.06 -2.04
CA GLN A 75 -7.08 5.00 -3.01
C GLN A 75 -5.75 4.35 -2.68
N ALA A 76 -5.68 3.02 -2.84
CA ALA A 76 -4.47 2.26 -2.64
C ALA A 76 -4.19 1.40 -3.87
N GLY A 77 -2.91 1.18 -4.14
CA GLY A 77 -2.44 0.43 -5.29
C GLY A 77 -1.03 -0.10 -5.10
N ILE A 78 -0.50 -0.68 -6.17
CA ILE A 78 0.89 -1.07 -6.28
C ILE A 78 1.47 -0.47 -7.56
N SER A 79 2.75 -0.10 -7.50
CA SER A 79 3.55 0.20 -8.67
C SER A 79 4.42 -1.03 -8.92
N ILE A 80 4.28 -1.64 -10.09
CA ILE A 80 5.16 -2.72 -10.54
C ILE A 80 6.08 -2.14 -11.61
N ASP A 81 7.39 -2.28 -11.40
CA ASP A 81 8.43 -1.91 -12.37
C ASP A 81 9.18 -3.17 -12.75
N VAL A 82 8.91 -3.70 -13.94
CA VAL A 82 9.48 -4.95 -14.44
C VAL A 82 9.98 -4.77 -15.86
N GLN A 83 11.25 -5.10 -16.08
CA GLN A 83 11.83 -5.26 -17.41
C GLN A 83 11.76 -6.75 -17.77
N GLY A 84 10.64 -7.16 -18.36
CA GLY A 84 10.34 -8.57 -18.59
C GLY A 84 9.10 -8.81 -19.45
N TRP A 85 8.64 -10.05 -19.44
CA TRP A 85 7.44 -10.49 -20.14
C TRP A 85 6.23 -10.51 -19.21
N PRO A 86 4.99 -10.46 -19.74
CA PRO A 86 3.80 -10.73 -18.94
C PRO A 86 3.96 -12.04 -18.14
N GLY A 87 3.74 -11.97 -16.83
CA GLY A 87 3.95 -13.10 -15.91
C GLY A 87 5.32 -13.14 -15.21
N ASP A 88 6.28 -12.29 -15.59
CA ASP A 88 7.56 -12.18 -14.86
C ASP A 88 7.39 -11.56 -13.47
N PHE A 89 6.30 -10.81 -13.26
CA PHE A 89 5.91 -10.27 -11.97
C PHE A 89 4.40 -10.38 -11.81
N MET A 90 3.96 -10.81 -10.63
CA MET A 90 2.55 -10.95 -10.29
C MET A 90 2.28 -10.28 -8.94
N CYS A 91 1.12 -9.66 -8.83
CA CYS A 91 0.54 -9.31 -7.54
C CYS A 91 -0.74 -10.11 -7.38
N ASP A 92 -0.76 -10.98 -6.38
CA ASP A 92 -1.88 -11.88 -6.13
C ASP A 92 -2.96 -11.19 -5.29
N ARG A 93 -2.55 -10.33 -4.35
CA ARG A 93 -3.46 -9.66 -3.41
C ARG A 93 -2.97 -8.28 -3.05
N ILE A 94 -3.91 -7.36 -2.90
CA ILE A 94 -3.69 -6.03 -2.31
C ILE A 94 -4.88 -5.67 -1.44
N TYR A 95 -4.63 -5.11 -0.25
CA TYR A 95 -5.68 -4.54 0.59
C TYR A 95 -5.12 -3.45 1.51
N GLY A 96 -6.00 -2.58 1.98
CA GLY A 96 -5.70 -1.59 3.02
C GLY A 96 -6.29 -2.02 4.35
N GLU A 97 -5.55 -1.79 5.43
CA GLU A 97 -6.03 -1.94 6.81
C GLU A 97 -6.05 -0.57 7.49
N ILE A 98 -7.10 -0.32 8.27
CA ILE A 98 -7.27 0.91 9.05
C ILE A 98 -7.31 0.50 10.52
N TYR A 99 -6.43 1.10 11.32
CA TYR A 99 -6.33 0.83 12.74
C TYR A 99 -6.88 1.99 13.56
N TYR A 100 -7.69 1.66 14.56
CA TYR A 100 -8.38 2.59 15.46
C TYR A 100 -7.90 2.38 16.91
N LEU A 101 -7.78 3.48 17.67
CA LEU A 101 -7.65 3.47 19.14
C LEU A 101 -9.02 3.58 19.81
#